data_AF-A0A0Q4U2L3-F1
#
_entry.id   AF-A0A0Q4U2L3-F1
#
_cell.length_a   1.000
_cell.length_b   1.000
_cell.length_c   1.000
_cell.angle_alpha   90.00
_cell.angle_beta   90.00
_cell.angle_gamma   90.00
#
_symmetry.space_group_name_H-M   'P 1'
#
loop_
_entity.id
_entity.type
_entity.pdbx_description
1 polymer ?
#
loop_
_entity_poly.entity_id
_entity_poly.type
_entity_poly.pdbx_seq_one_letter_code
_entity_poly.pdbx_strand_id
1 'polypeptide(L)'
;MNLVEKAEQRSRLRAALFYALATILPLMTILALAGPGESTTRLLLWLLIIGLAALNLSSLPFRWSRCGPVSRLMNDETTKDHRRSSFAAGFWAMILSAATTMVVATFQPLGAAALGRITITAGLTAALIAFATLELRASR
;
A
#
# COMPACT_ATOMS: atom_id res chain seq x y z
N MET A 1 -14.00 5.96 27.86
CA MET A 1 -13.49 6.19 26.49
C MET A 1 -14.66 6.41 25.57
N ASN A 2 -14.77 7.62 25.02
CA ASN A 2 -15.87 8.03 24.15
C ASN A 2 -15.76 7.32 22.78
N LEU A 3 -16.86 7.19 22.03
CA LEU A 3 -16.83 6.53 20.71
C LEU A 3 -15.89 7.22 19.72
N VAL A 4 -15.75 8.55 19.86
CA VAL A 4 -14.85 9.39 19.07
C VAL A 4 -13.38 9.07 19.37
N GLU A 5 -12.99 9.03 20.65
CA GLU A 5 -11.62 8.67 21.06
C GLU A 5 -11.22 7.28 20.55
N LYS A 6 -12.15 6.32 20.58
CA LYS A 6 -11.90 4.96 20.07
C LYS A 6 -11.73 4.91 18.55
N ALA A 7 -12.44 5.76 17.81
CA ALA A 7 -12.29 5.87 16.36
C ALA A 7 -10.94 6.51 16.01
N GLU A 8 -10.53 7.55 16.74
CA GLU A 8 -9.27 8.25 16.54
C GLU A 8 -8.06 7.34 16.83
N GLN A 9 -8.07 6.61 17.94
CA GLN A 9 -7.01 5.64 18.26
C GLN A 9 -6.87 4.57 17.16
N ARG A 10 -7.98 4.10 16.60
CA ARG A 10 -7.97 3.13 15.50
C ARG A 10 -7.49 3.73 14.18
N SER A 11 -7.81 4.98 13.87
CA SER A 11 -7.25 5.67 12.69
C SER A 11 -5.73 5.80 12.81
N ARG A 12 -5.21 6.23 13.97
CA ARG A 12 -3.75 6.32 14.23
C ARG A 12 -3.06 4.96 14.12
N LEU A 13 -3.64 3.90 14.69
CA LEU A 13 -3.11 2.54 14.57
C LEU A 13 -3.07 2.08 13.11
N ARG A 14 -4.12 2.37 12.34
CA ARG A 14 -4.19 2.04 10.91
C ARG A 14 -3.14 2.78 10.10
N ALA A 15 -2.89 4.06 10.38
CA ALA A 15 -1.81 4.82 9.75
C ALA A 15 -0.43 4.22 10.07
N ALA A 16 -0.18 3.82 11.33
CA ALA A 16 1.07 3.15 11.70
C ALA A 16 1.26 1.81 10.96
N LEU A 17 0.20 1.00 10.84
CA LEU A 17 0.22 -0.24 10.05
C LEU A 17 0.54 0.02 8.58
N PHE A 18 -0.02 1.07 7.99
CA PHE A 18 0.26 1.41 6.59
C PHE A 18 1.70 1.87 6.38
N TYR A 19 2.30 2.61 7.31
CA TYR A 19 3.73 2.88 7.24
C TYR A 19 4.59 1.62 7.39
N ALA A 20 4.25 0.72 8.32
CA ALA A 20 4.96 -0.54 8.46
C ALA A 20 4.87 -1.41 7.18
N LEU A 21 3.71 -1.44 6.53
CA LEU A 21 3.55 -2.11 5.24
C LEU A 21 4.34 -1.41 4.12
N ALA A 22 4.35 -0.08 4.12
CA ALA A 22 5.09 0.71 3.15
C ALA A 22 6.61 0.51 3.24
N THR A 23 7.15 0.15 4.42
CA THR A 23 8.57 -0.15 4.60
C THR A 23 8.91 -1.61 4.32
N ILE A 24 8.06 -2.56 4.74
CA ILE A 24 8.35 -3.99 4.57
C ILE A 24 8.26 -4.46 3.11
N LEU A 25 7.32 -3.91 2.33
CA LEU A 25 7.13 -4.26 0.92
C LEU A 25 8.37 -3.99 0.04
N PRO A 26 8.94 -2.77 0.03
CA PRO A 26 10.15 -2.49 -0.75
C PRO A 26 11.35 -3.27 -0.23
N LEU A 27 11.47 -3.47 1.09
CA LEU A 27 12.52 -4.33 1.64
C LEU A 27 12.44 -5.76 1.09
N MET A 28 11.24 -6.36 1.08
CA MET A 28 11.04 -7.68 0.49
C MET A 28 11.37 -7.72 -1.01
N THR A 29 11.01 -6.68 -1.76
CA THR A 29 11.33 -6.58 -3.19
C THR A 29 12.84 -6.49 -3.42
N ILE A 30 13.56 -5.69 -2.64
CA ILE A 30 15.03 -5.59 -2.71
C ILE A 30 15.68 -6.95 -2.40
N LEU A 31 15.26 -7.61 -1.31
CA LEU A 31 15.79 -8.93 -0.93
C LEU A 31 15.49 -10.00 -1.98
N ALA A 32 14.30 -9.95 -2.61
CA ALA A 32 13.93 -10.90 -3.65
C ALA A 32 14.74 -10.70 -4.95
N LEU A 33 15.18 -9.48 -5.25
CA LEU A 33 16.04 -9.15 -6.39
C LEU A 33 17.52 -9.48 -6.12
N ALA A 34 17.96 -9.39 -4.87
CA ALA A 34 19.34 -9.70 -4.46
C ALA A 34 19.58 -11.20 -4.20
N GLY A 35 18.53 -11.96 -3.88
CA GLY A 35 18.62 -13.37 -3.53
C GLY A 35 18.76 -14.31 -4.73
N PRO A 36 19.10 -15.60 -4.48
CA PRO A 36 19.13 -16.60 -5.54
C PRO A 36 17.73 -16.77 -6.15
N GLY A 37 17.70 -16.93 -7.48
CA GLY A 37 16.60 -17.24 -8.40
C GLY A 37 15.13 -17.17 -7.92
N GLU A 38 14.22 -16.71 -8.78
CA GLU A 38 12.81 -16.59 -8.41
C GLU A 38 12.14 -17.96 -8.20
N SER A 39 11.66 -18.21 -6.98
CA SER A 39 10.85 -19.39 -6.64
C SER A 39 9.36 -19.05 -6.74
N THR A 40 8.57 -19.93 -7.34
CA THR A 40 7.10 -19.80 -7.45
C THR A 40 6.44 -19.52 -6.10
N THR A 41 6.88 -20.21 -5.04
CA THR A 41 6.34 -20.02 -3.68
C THR A 41 6.59 -18.60 -3.16
N ARG A 42 7.79 -18.04 -3.42
CA ARG A 42 8.16 -16.67 -3.02
C ARG A 42 7.36 -15.62 -3.79
N LEU A 43 7.11 -15.87 -5.07
CA LEU A 43 6.25 -15.01 -5.90
C LEU A 43 4.81 -15.02 -5.39
N LEU A 44 4.23 -16.20 -5.13
CA LEU A 44 2.86 -16.34 -4.62
C LEU A 44 2.69 -15.68 -3.24
N LEU A 45 3.65 -15.88 -2.34
CA LEU A 45 3.62 -15.26 -1.01
C LEU A 45 3.70 -13.73 -1.11
N TRP A 46 4.54 -13.21 -1.99
CA TRP A 46 4.61 -11.77 -2.25
C TRP A 46 3.32 -11.22 -2.86
N LEU A 47 2.73 -11.91 -3.84
CA LEU A 47 1.43 -11.55 -4.44
C LEU A 47 0.31 -11.54 -3.39
N LEU A 48 0.30 -12.51 -2.48
CA LEU A 48 -0.65 -12.56 -1.38
C LEU A 48 -0.52 -11.31 -0.48
N ILE A 49 0.69 -10.95 -0.08
CA ILE A 49 0.93 -9.77 0.78
C ILE A 49 0.53 -8.48 0.05
N ILE A 50 0.91 -8.33 -1.23
CA ILE A 50 0.50 -7.21 -2.08
C ILE A 50 -1.03 -7.12 -2.15
N GLY A 51 -1.69 -8.24 -2.41
CA GLY A 51 -3.15 -8.33 -2.49
C GLY A 51 -3.81 -7.92 -1.17
N LEU A 52 -3.32 -8.43 -0.03
CA LEU A 52 -3.83 -8.06 1.29
C LEU A 52 -3.61 -6.58 1.60
N ALA A 53 -2.46 -6.01 1.27
CA ALA A 53 -2.17 -4.59 1.46
C ALA A 53 -3.06 -3.70 0.57
N ALA A 54 -3.25 -4.06 -0.70
CA ALA A 54 -4.15 -3.37 -1.62
C ALA A 54 -5.61 -3.46 -1.17
N LEU A 55 -6.05 -4.64 -0.69
CA LEU A 55 -7.38 -4.83 -0.12
C LEU A 55 -7.58 -3.99 1.15
N ASN A 56 -6.57 -3.89 2.01
CA ASN A 56 -6.63 -3.08 3.23
C ASN A 56 -6.73 -1.57 2.90
N LEU A 57 -6.00 -1.13 1.88
CA LEU A 57 -6.10 0.25 1.38
C LEU A 57 -7.47 0.52 0.74
N SER A 58 -8.10 -0.48 0.13
CA SER A 58 -9.43 -0.37 -0.46
C SER A 58 -10.54 -0.20 0.61
N SER A 59 -11.75 0.19 0.18
CA SER A 59 -12.93 0.24 1.06
C SER A 59 -13.62 -1.12 1.25
N LEU A 60 -13.12 -2.20 0.64
CA LEU A 60 -13.74 -3.53 0.69
C LEU A 60 -13.91 -4.08 2.12
N PRO A 61 -12.93 -3.96 3.04
CA PRO A 61 -13.08 -4.43 4.42
C PRO A 61 -14.27 -3.77 5.15
N PHE A 62 -14.56 -2.51 4.81
CA PHE A 62 -15.65 -1.72 5.40
C PHE A 62 -17.00 -2.00 4.74
N ARG A 63 -17.02 -2.42 3.46
CA ARG A 63 -18.26 -2.81 2.74
C ARG A 63 -18.76 -4.19 3.15
N TRP A 64 -17.85 -5.12 3.48
CA TRP A 64 -18.23 -6.49 3.82
C TRP A 64 -18.60 -6.70 5.28
N SER A 65 -18.12 -5.85 6.17
CA SER A 65 -18.37 -6.00 7.60
C SER A 65 -19.68 -5.33 7.99
N ARG A 66 -20.52 -6.03 8.78
CA ARG A 66 -21.61 -5.47 9.60
C ARG A 66 -21.04 -4.57 10.67
N CYS A 67 -20.35 -3.54 10.23
CA CYS A 67 -19.38 -2.82 11.02
C CYS A 67 -20.13 -1.81 11.88
N GLY A 68 -19.97 -1.94 13.20
CA GLY A 68 -20.65 -1.11 14.19
C GLY A 68 -20.36 0.39 14.05
N PRO A 69 -20.96 1.24 14.89
CA PRO A 69 -20.94 2.70 14.74
C PRO A 69 -19.54 3.31 14.56
N VAL A 70 -18.51 2.73 15.20
CA VAL A 70 -17.10 3.16 15.07
C VAL A 70 -16.57 3.03 13.64
N SER A 71 -16.95 1.98 12.91
CA SER A 71 -16.43 1.75 11.56
C SER A 71 -17.11 2.63 10.50
N ARG A 72 -18.38 3.00 10.71
CA ARG A 72 -19.03 4.03 9.91
C ARG A 72 -18.35 5.38 10.11
N LEU A 73 -17.99 5.71 11.36
CA LEU A 73 -17.26 6.94 11.67
C LEU A 73 -15.87 6.97 11.02
N MET A 74 -15.17 5.82 10.98
CA MET A 74 -13.88 5.67 10.29
C MET A 74 -13.97 5.63 8.75
N ASN A 75 -15.17 5.65 8.18
CA ASN A 75 -15.38 5.56 6.73
C ASN A 75 -16.26 6.73 6.26
N ASP A 76 -15.94 7.91 6.76
CA ASP A 76 -16.53 9.18 6.40
C ASP A 76 -16.05 9.67 5.01
N GLU A 77 -16.54 10.84 4.58
CA GLU A 77 -16.15 11.42 3.30
C GLU A 77 -14.65 11.78 3.25
N THR A 78 -14.07 12.23 4.38
CA THR A 78 -12.64 12.58 4.43
C THR A 78 -11.75 11.37 4.14
N THR A 79 -12.04 10.22 4.75
CA THR A 79 -11.32 8.96 4.51
C THR A 79 -11.46 8.47 3.06
N LYS A 80 -12.60 8.74 2.41
CA LYS A 80 -12.79 8.42 0.98
C LYS A 80 -11.90 9.30 0.10
N ASP A 81 -11.82 10.59 0.40
CA ASP A 81 -10.98 11.52 -0.36
C ASP A 81 -9.48 11.28 -0.13
N HIS A 82 -9.08 10.91 1.09
CA HIS A 82 -7.73 10.43 1.38
C HIS A 82 -7.36 9.22 0.52
N ARG A 83 -8.26 8.23 0.39
CA ARG A 83 -8.03 7.06 -0.48
C ARG A 83 -7.87 7.44 -1.94
N ARG A 84 -8.75 8.31 -2.47
CA ARG A 84 -8.66 8.77 -3.87
C ARG A 84 -7.32 9.45 -4.14
N SER A 85 -6.91 10.36 -3.26
CA SER A 85 -5.64 11.08 -3.36
C SER A 85 -4.44 10.13 -3.27
N SER A 86 -4.54 9.12 -2.42
CA SER A 86 -3.50 8.10 -2.25
C SER A 86 -3.36 7.19 -3.47
N PHE A 87 -4.47 6.83 -4.12
CA PHE A 87 -4.43 6.09 -5.39
C PHE A 87 -3.79 6.91 -6.51
N ALA A 88 -4.04 8.23 -6.56
CA ALA A 88 -3.36 9.10 -7.51
C ALA A 88 -1.84 9.11 -7.28
N ALA A 89 -1.38 9.22 -6.02
CA ALA A 89 0.04 9.12 -5.69
C ALA A 89 0.65 7.77 -6.11
N GLY A 90 -0.04 6.66 -5.82
CA GLY A 90 0.38 5.34 -6.24
C GLY A 90 0.44 5.17 -7.77
N PHE A 91 -0.54 5.70 -8.49
CA PHE A 91 -0.56 5.69 -9.96
C PHE A 91 0.66 6.39 -10.55
N TRP A 92 0.95 7.61 -10.10
CA TRP A 92 2.12 8.35 -10.57
C TRP A 92 3.44 7.65 -10.22
N ALA A 93 3.52 7.03 -9.03
CA ALA A 93 4.68 6.23 -8.66
C ALA A 93 4.87 5.00 -9.56
N MET A 94 3.79 4.33 -9.97
CA MET A 94 3.85 3.23 -10.95
C MET A 94 4.35 3.70 -12.31
N ILE A 95 3.85 4.83 -12.82
CA ILE A 95 4.31 5.40 -14.10
C ILE A 95 5.82 5.69 -14.03
N LEU A 96 6.25 6.40 -12.98
CA LEU A 96 7.65 6.76 -12.82
C LEU A 96 8.53 5.51 -12.70
N SER A 97 8.07 4.50 -11.95
CA SER A 97 8.77 3.24 -11.78
C SER A 97 8.89 2.46 -13.10
N ALA A 98 7.79 2.36 -13.87
CA ALA A 98 7.79 1.72 -15.17
C ALA A 98 8.74 2.44 -16.15
N ALA A 99 8.67 3.78 -16.23
CA ALA A 99 9.57 4.57 -17.06
C ALA A 99 11.05 4.37 -16.67
N THR A 100 11.34 4.41 -15.36
CA THR A 100 12.71 4.22 -14.85
C THR A 100 13.23 2.83 -15.17
N THR A 101 12.41 1.80 -14.96
CA THR A 101 12.81 0.41 -15.23
C THR A 101 12.97 0.13 -16.73
N MET A 102 12.20 0.78 -17.61
CA MET A 102 12.42 0.74 -19.05
C MET A 102 13.78 1.31 -19.45
N VAL A 103 14.17 2.47 -18.88
CA VAL A 103 15.50 3.06 -19.12
C VAL A 103 16.59 2.12 -18.61
N VAL A 104 16.46 1.59 -17.39
CA VAL A 104 17.45 0.65 -16.82
C VAL A 104 17.56 -0.63 -17.66
N ALA A 105 16.44 -1.12 -18.23
CA ALA A 105 16.42 -2.31 -19.07
C ALA A 105 17.28 -2.17 -20.34
N THR A 106 17.59 -0.95 -20.79
CA THR A 106 18.50 -0.71 -21.93
C THR A 106 19.97 -0.99 -21.58
N PHE A 107 20.32 -0.93 -20.29
CA PHE A 107 21.67 -1.15 -19.80
C PHE A 107 21.85 -2.55 -19.20
N GLN A 108 20.82 -3.09 -18.57
CA GLN A 108 20.83 -4.44 -18.01
C GLN A 108 19.52 -5.19 -18.29
N PRO A 109 19.58 -6.44 -18.75
CA PRO A 109 18.38 -7.23 -18.99
C PRO A 109 17.64 -7.48 -17.67
N LEU A 110 16.46 -6.89 -17.53
CA LEU A 110 15.57 -7.11 -16.41
C LEU A 110 14.52 -8.16 -16.77
N GLY A 111 14.35 -9.17 -15.91
CA GLY A 111 13.29 -10.15 -16.07
C GLY A 111 11.90 -9.54 -15.91
N ALA A 112 10.91 -10.05 -16.65
CA ALA A 112 9.53 -9.54 -16.59
C ALA A 112 8.93 -9.57 -15.17
N ALA A 113 9.23 -10.61 -14.40
CA ALA A 113 8.78 -10.73 -13.01
C ALA A 113 9.39 -9.65 -12.10
N ALA A 114 10.67 -9.31 -12.30
CA ALA A 114 11.34 -8.23 -11.58
C ALA A 114 10.71 -6.87 -11.91
N LEU A 115 10.43 -6.58 -13.18
CA LEU A 115 9.76 -5.36 -13.63
C LEU A 115 8.38 -5.19 -12.98
N GLY A 116 7.57 -6.26 -13.00
CA GLY A 116 6.27 -6.27 -12.35
C GLY A 116 6.38 -6.03 -10.85
N ARG A 117 7.33 -6.70 -10.18
CA ARG A 117 7.56 -6.56 -8.73
C ARG A 117 7.90 -5.12 -8.35
N ILE A 118 8.86 -4.52 -9.05
CA ILE A 118 9.31 -3.15 -8.80
C ILE A 118 8.16 -2.16 -9.00
N THR A 119 7.45 -2.26 -10.13
CA THR A 119 6.36 -1.34 -10.47
C THR A 119 5.22 -1.40 -9.46
N ILE A 120 4.73 -2.61 -9.15
CA ILE A 120 3.61 -2.80 -8.22
C ILE A 120 4.01 -2.36 -6.80
N THR A 121 5.20 -2.72 -6.33
CA THR A 121 5.67 -2.29 -5.00
C THR A 121 5.81 -0.78 -4.91
N ALA A 122 6.38 -0.11 -5.92
CA ALA A 122 6.52 1.35 -5.93
C ALA A 122 5.16 2.05 -5.82
N GLY A 123 4.19 1.61 -6.62
CA GLY A 123 2.83 2.13 -6.58
C GLY A 123 2.15 1.97 -5.23
N LEU A 124 2.18 0.73 -4.71
CA LEU A 124 1.50 0.43 -3.46
C LEU A 124 2.17 1.12 -2.27
N THR A 125 3.49 1.14 -2.20
CA THR A 125 4.24 1.86 -1.16
C THR A 125 3.88 3.35 -1.15
N ALA A 126 3.89 4.02 -2.31
CA ALA A 126 3.53 5.43 -2.40
C ALA A 126 2.09 5.69 -1.95
N ALA A 127 1.14 4.83 -2.35
CA ALA A 127 -0.25 4.95 -1.94
C ALA A 127 -0.44 4.74 -0.43
N LEU A 128 0.25 3.76 0.17
CA LEU A 128 0.20 3.49 1.61
C LEU A 128 0.77 4.66 2.42
N ILE A 129 1.90 5.23 2.01
CA ILE A 129 2.53 6.39 2.63
C ILE A 129 1.60 7.61 2.55
N ALA A 130 1.08 7.90 1.36
CA ALA A 130 0.17 9.03 1.15
C ALA A 130 -1.06 8.92 2.03
N PHE A 131 -1.67 7.72 2.09
CA PHE A 131 -2.85 7.49 2.91
C PHE A 131 -2.55 7.66 4.41
N ALA A 132 -1.49 7.01 4.90
CA ALA A 132 -1.07 7.12 6.29
C ALA A 132 -0.76 8.57 6.70
N THR A 133 -0.14 9.33 5.80
CA THR A 133 0.19 10.75 6.03
C THR A 133 -1.06 11.59 6.16
N LEU A 134 -2.04 11.40 5.26
CA LEU A 134 -3.30 12.16 5.26
C LEU A 134 -4.14 11.86 6.51
N GLU A 135 -4.24 10.58 6.90
CA GLU A 135 -4.93 10.19 8.14
C GLU A 135 -4.29 10.82 9.38
N LEU A 136 -2.95 10.82 9.49
CA LEU A 136 -2.28 11.43 10.62
C LEU A 136 -2.45 12.95 10.66
N ARG A 137 -2.46 13.61 9.50
CA ARG A 137 -2.71 15.06 9.42
C ARG A 137 -4.13 15.41 9.83
N ALA A 138 -5.12 14.60 9.47
CA ALA A 138 -6.51 14.81 9.88
C ALA A 138 -6.74 14.57 11.38
N SER A 139 -5.85 13.81 12.04
CA SER A 139 -5.90 13.54 13.49
C SER A 139 -5.14 14.56 14.36
N ARG A 140 -4.52 15.57 13.75
CA ARG A 140 -3.83 16.68 14.44
C ARG A 140 -4.69 17.92 14.44
#